data_AF-A0A958XAB1-F1
#
_entry.id   AF-A0A958XAB1-F1
#
_cell.length_a   1.000
_cell.length_b   1.000
_cell.length_c   1.000
_cell.angle_alpha   90.00
_cell.angle_beta   90.00
_cell.angle_gamma   90.00
#
_symmetry.space_group_name_H-M   'P 1'
#
loop_
_entity.id
_entity.type
_entity.pdbx_description
1 polymer ?
#
loop_
_entity_poly.entity_id
_entity_poly.type
_entity_poly.pdbx_seq_one_letter_code
_entity_poly.pdbx_strand_id
1 'polypeptide(L)'
;MLHIAWSPVYKYELPEGHRFPMVKYELIPEQLLYEGSVSEKNFFHPELLPESVALLTHTKEYWDKLTEVRLSDKEVRAIGFPINEKFVYRGRHIANGTLECAFLAQQHGCAMNVAGGTHHAFPDRGEGYCCFNDQAVAANYLLEHHLARRILIVDLDVHQGNGTAAIFRDEPRVFTFSMHGERNYPLRKERSSLDIGLPDGMTDAPYLQLLRENLPRIADTFQPDFIFYLSGVDILKTDQLGRLAISRDGCRERDRYVLSFCRKHGIPVAVSMGGGYSRRIADIVEAHANTFRLAQEIFF
;
A
#
# COMPACT_ATOMS: atom_id res chain seq x y z
N MET A 1 8.09 -17.83 9.41
CA MET A 1 8.26 -16.52 10.07
C MET A 1 7.82 -15.45 9.09
N LEU A 2 7.37 -14.29 9.56
CA LEU A 2 6.97 -13.20 8.67
C LEU A 2 8.17 -12.62 7.92
N HIS A 3 8.06 -12.47 6.60
CA HIS A 3 9.06 -11.81 5.77
C HIS A 3 8.68 -10.34 5.55
N ILE A 4 9.63 -9.44 5.81
CA ILE A 4 9.41 -8.00 5.82
C ILE A 4 10.43 -7.29 4.92
N ALA A 5 9.97 -6.67 3.84
CA ALA A 5 10.79 -5.80 3.02
C ALA A 5 11.07 -4.50 3.79
N TRP A 6 12.35 -4.26 4.08
CA TRP A 6 12.81 -3.02 4.68
C TRP A 6 14.24 -2.71 4.25
N SER A 7 14.52 -1.41 4.06
CA SER A 7 15.84 -0.94 3.70
C SER A 7 16.09 0.45 4.26
N PRO A 8 17.31 0.77 4.71
CA PRO A 8 17.70 2.15 5.06
C PRO A 8 17.44 3.16 3.93
N VAL A 9 17.41 2.69 2.67
CA VAL A 9 17.10 3.50 1.48
C VAL A 9 15.67 4.05 1.50
N TYR A 10 14.77 3.48 2.30
CA TYR A 10 13.40 3.99 2.44
C TYR A 10 13.33 5.35 3.14
N LYS A 11 14.42 5.77 3.79
CA LYS A 11 14.58 7.11 4.31
C LYS A 11 14.84 8.11 3.19
N TYR A 12 14.17 9.24 3.24
CA TYR A 12 14.40 10.32 2.29
C TYR A 12 14.36 11.67 2.99
N GLU A 13 15.37 12.49 2.76
CA GLU A 13 15.48 13.78 3.41
C GLU A 13 14.44 14.74 2.81
N LEU A 14 13.65 15.33 3.71
CA LEU A 14 12.55 16.23 3.35
C LEU A 14 12.83 17.62 3.89
N PRO A 15 12.34 18.68 3.21
CA PRO A 15 12.37 20.02 3.75
C PRO A 15 11.68 20.08 5.12
N GLU A 16 12.17 20.95 6.00
CA GLU A 16 11.54 21.19 7.29
C GLU A 16 10.06 21.57 7.12
N GLY A 17 9.19 21.01 7.96
CA GLY A 17 7.75 21.23 7.90
C GLY A 17 7.00 20.43 6.82
N HIS A 18 7.68 19.56 6.06
CA HIS A 18 6.99 18.67 5.13
C HIS A 18 6.00 17.74 5.87
N ARG A 19 4.78 17.59 5.32
CA ARG A 19 3.69 16.85 5.99
C ARG A 19 3.89 15.33 6.03
N PHE A 20 4.74 14.80 5.15
CA PHE A 20 5.00 13.36 5.08
C PHE A 20 5.87 12.90 6.26
N PRO A 21 5.39 11.97 7.12
CA PRO A 21 6.09 11.55 8.33
C PRO A 21 7.17 10.50 8.01
N MET A 22 8.25 10.93 7.32
CA MET A 22 9.28 10.02 6.79
C MET A 22 9.90 9.12 7.87
N VAL A 23 10.07 9.65 9.08
CA VAL A 23 10.65 8.93 10.23
C VAL A 23 9.90 7.64 10.60
N LYS A 24 8.63 7.48 10.16
CA LYS A 24 7.86 6.25 10.38
C LYS A 24 8.58 5.01 9.83
N TYR A 25 9.28 5.14 8.70
CA TYR A 25 9.98 4.01 8.06
C TYR A 25 11.20 3.51 8.83
N GLU A 26 11.72 4.31 9.78
CA GLU A 26 12.77 3.90 10.71
C GLU A 26 12.14 3.34 12.00
N LEU A 27 11.17 4.06 12.56
CA LEU A 27 10.61 3.75 13.87
C LEU A 27 9.75 2.47 13.91
N ILE A 28 9.14 2.06 12.81
CA ILE A 28 8.30 0.85 12.78
C ILE A 28 9.15 -0.42 12.94
N PRO A 29 10.20 -0.67 12.12
CA PRO A 29 11.13 -1.76 12.37
C PRO A 29 11.75 -1.73 13.77
N GLU A 30 12.19 -0.54 14.23
CA GLU A 30 12.77 -0.37 15.57
C GLU A 30 11.78 -0.76 16.68
N GLN A 31 10.53 -0.33 16.57
CA GLN A 31 9.47 -0.68 17.51
C GLN A 31 9.23 -2.20 17.54
N LEU A 32 9.13 -2.84 16.37
CA LEU A 32 8.88 -4.28 16.24
C LEU A 32 10.03 -5.12 16.79
N LEU A 33 11.28 -4.67 16.61
CA LEU A 33 12.48 -5.29 17.18
C LEU A 33 12.53 -5.10 18.70
N TYR A 34 12.31 -3.87 19.17
CA TYR A 34 12.37 -3.51 20.58
C TYR A 34 11.40 -4.32 21.44
N GLU A 35 10.18 -4.53 20.95
CA GLU A 35 9.15 -5.27 21.67
C GLU A 35 9.20 -6.79 21.46
N GLY A 36 10.10 -7.28 20.58
CA GLY A 36 10.29 -8.70 20.31
C GLY A 36 9.21 -9.35 19.44
N SER A 37 8.36 -8.56 18.76
CA SER A 37 7.37 -9.07 17.80
C SER A 37 8.03 -9.72 16.59
N VAL A 38 9.21 -9.23 16.20
CA VAL A 38 10.03 -9.77 15.12
C VAL A 38 11.51 -9.73 15.53
N SER A 39 12.37 -10.38 14.75
CA SER A 39 13.82 -10.34 14.87
C SER A 39 14.45 -9.81 13.60
N GLU A 40 15.76 -9.52 13.61
CA GLU A 40 16.53 -9.13 12.42
C GLU A 40 16.36 -10.09 11.24
N LYS A 41 16.13 -11.38 11.52
CA LYS A 41 15.93 -12.41 10.48
C LYS A 41 14.66 -12.20 9.66
N ASN A 42 13.67 -11.49 10.20
CA ASN A 42 12.41 -11.23 9.50
C ASN A 42 12.59 -10.23 8.36
N PHE A 43 13.64 -9.40 8.39
CA PHE A 43 13.85 -8.34 7.41
C PHE A 43 14.72 -8.80 6.24
N PHE A 44 14.38 -8.31 5.05
CA PHE A 44 15.23 -8.44 3.87
C PHE A 44 15.32 -7.09 3.14
N HIS A 45 16.47 -6.86 2.51
CA HIS A 45 16.70 -5.69 1.66
C HIS A 45 16.23 -6.01 0.24
N PRO A 46 15.24 -5.28 -0.31
CA PRO A 46 14.81 -5.51 -1.67
C PRO A 46 15.87 -5.12 -2.68
N GLU A 47 15.83 -5.75 -3.84
CA GLU A 47 16.64 -5.35 -4.99
C GLU A 47 16.05 -4.13 -5.70
N LEU A 48 16.83 -3.55 -6.61
CA LEU A 48 16.38 -2.40 -7.38
C LEU A 48 15.41 -2.83 -8.49
N LEU A 49 14.20 -2.23 -8.55
CA LEU A 49 13.20 -2.54 -9.57
C LEU A 49 13.78 -2.41 -11.00
N PRO A 50 13.81 -3.49 -11.80
CA PRO A 50 14.26 -3.43 -13.18
C PRO A 50 13.32 -2.58 -14.05
N GLU A 51 13.87 -1.90 -15.04
CA GLU A 51 13.10 -1.11 -16.00
C GLU A 51 12.03 -1.96 -16.71
N SER A 52 12.41 -3.15 -17.19
CA SER A 52 11.49 -4.05 -17.89
C SER A 52 10.25 -4.39 -17.06
N VAL A 53 10.39 -4.49 -15.74
CA VAL A 53 9.29 -4.75 -14.81
C VAL A 53 8.45 -3.49 -14.60
N ALA A 54 9.08 -2.34 -14.40
CA ALA A 54 8.38 -1.07 -14.26
C ALA A 54 7.52 -0.74 -15.49
N LEU A 55 8.02 -1.04 -16.69
CA LEU A 55 7.35 -0.80 -17.97
C LEU A 55 6.15 -1.71 -18.25
N LEU A 56 5.91 -2.74 -17.42
CA LEU A 56 4.64 -3.49 -17.45
C LEU A 56 3.46 -2.63 -16.96
N THR A 57 3.73 -1.53 -16.27
CA THR A 57 2.71 -0.68 -15.62
C THR A 57 2.81 0.78 -16.03
N HIS A 58 4.04 1.31 -16.08
CA HIS A 58 4.29 2.71 -16.37
C HIS A 58 4.71 2.91 -17.82
N THR A 59 4.34 4.04 -18.41
CA THR A 59 4.74 4.37 -19.77
C THR A 59 6.24 4.63 -19.83
N LYS A 60 6.85 4.29 -20.96
CA LYS A 60 8.27 4.57 -21.21
C LYS A 60 8.60 6.06 -21.07
N GLU A 61 7.73 6.94 -21.54
CA GLU A 61 7.90 8.38 -21.40
C GLU A 61 7.95 8.81 -19.92
N TYR A 62 7.04 8.31 -19.09
CA TYR A 62 7.04 8.64 -17.67
C TYR A 62 8.26 8.08 -16.95
N TRP A 63 8.62 6.82 -17.24
CA TRP A 63 9.84 6.20 -16.74
C TRP A 63 11.07 7.06 -17.04
N ASP A 64 11.29 7.41 -18.30
CA ASP A 64 12.46 8.19 -18.74
C ASP A 64 12.50 9.57 -18.08
N LYS A 65 11.35 10.26 -18.00
CA LYS A 65 11.28 11.56 -17.30
C LYS A 65 11.60 11.44 -15.82
N LEU A 66 11.08 10.40 -15.15
CA LEU A 66 11.32 10.19 -13.72
C LEU A 66 12.77 9.83 -13.46
N THR A 67 13.33 8.84 -14.17
CA THR A 67 14.69 8.32 -13.93
C THR A 67 15.79 9.28 -14.36
N GLU A 68 15.55 10.10 -15.38
CA GLU A 68 16.49 11.15 -15.79
C GLU A 68 16.24 12.47 -15.06
N VAL A 69 15.30 12.52 -14.10
CA VAL A 69 14.98 13.70 -13.29
C VAL A 69 14.58 14.91 -14.17
N ARG A 70 13.78 14.65 -15.21
CA ARG A 70 13.30 15.64 -16.20
C ARG A 70 11.82 16.01 -16.03
N LEU A 71 11.22 15.66 -14.89
CA LEU A 71 9.85 16.08 -14.58
C LEU A 71 9.76 17.61 -14.49
N SER A 72 8.69 18.17 -15.04
CA SER A 72 8.36 19.59 -14.90
C SER A 72 8.00 19.93 -13.45
N ASP A 73 8.11 21.21 -13.07
CA ASP A 73 7.71 21.66 -11.73
C ASP A 73 6.26 21.32 -11.38
N LYS A 74 5.38 21.24 -12.39
CA LYS A 74 3.98 20.84 -12.21
C LYS A 74 3.87 19.37 -11.79
N GLU A 75 4.61 18.48 -12.47
CA GLU A 75 4.67 17.06 -12.14
C GLU A 75 5.32 16.83 -10.77
N VAL A 76 6.42 17.54 -10.47
CA VAL A 76 7.08 17.53 -9.15
C VAL A 76 6.09 17.93 -8.04
N ARG A 77 5.33 19.02 -8.23
CA ARG A 77 4.31 19.44 -7.26
C ARG A 77 3.16 18.45 -7.12
N ALA A 78 2.78 17.76 -8.19
CA ALA A 78 1.74 16.74 -8.14
C ALA A 78 2.17 15.54 -7.28
N ILE A 79 3.43 15.10 -7.43
CA ILE A 79 4.03 14.05 -6.58
C ILE A 79 4.15 14.55 -5.14
N GLY A 80 4.51 15.82 -4.93
CA GLY A 80 4.63 16.40 -3.59
C GLY A 80 5.91 15.98 -2.86
N PHE A 81 6.96 15.64 -3.59
CA PHE A 81 8.31 15.41 -3.06
C PHE A 81 9.35 16.19 -3.88
N PRO A 82 10.46 16.64 -3.28
CA PRO A 82 11.63 17.02 -4.06
C PRO A 82 12.10 15.82 -4.87
N ILE A 83 12.23 15.97 -6.19
CA ILE A 83 12.64 14.87 -7.08
C ILE A 83 14.13 14.99 -7.40
N ASN A 84 14.88 13.94 -7.11
CA ASN A 84 16.28 13.75 -7.49
C ASN A 84 16.56 12.24 -7.64
N GLU A 85 17.78 11.88 -8.03
CA GLU A 85 18.18 10.49 -8.23
C GLU A 85 17.94 9.60 -7.00
N LYS A 86 18.14 10.12 -5.78
CA LYS A 86 17.91 9.39 -4.54
C LYS A 86 16.42 9.08 -4.34
N PHE A 87 15.53 10.00 -4.68
CA PHE A 87 14.09 9.77 -4.63
C PHE A 87 13.67 8.63 -5.57
N VAL A 88 14.18 8.64 -6.80
CA VAL A 88 13.89 7.60 -7.80
C VAL A 88 14.46 6.26 -7.36
N TYR A 89 15.72 6.24 -6.92
CA TYR A 89 16.40 5.05 -6.41
C TYR A 89 15.61 4.41 -5.26
N ARG A 90 15.15 5.23 -4.31
CA ARG A 90 14.25 4.81 -3.24
C ARG A 90 12.93 4.26 -3.75
N GLY A 91 12.25 4.96 -4.66
CA GLY A 91 10.98 4.53 -5.22
C GLY A 91 11.06 3.15 -5.88
N ARG A 92 12.16 2.88 -6.59
CA ARG A 92 12.42 1.57 -7.21
C ARG A 92 12.61 0.45 -6.19
N HIS A 93 13.38 0.70 -5.12
CA HIS A 93 13.54 -0.25 -4.02
C HIS A 93 12.22 -0.58 -3.30
N ILE A 94 11.37 0.44 -3.11
CA ILE A 94 10.05 0.26 -2.50
C ILE A 94 9.15 -0.59 -3.40
N ALA A 95 9.09 -0.25 -4.69
CA ALA A 95 8.25 -0.97 -5.65
C ALA A 95 8.68 -2.44 -5.81
N ASN A 96 9.99 -2.70 -5.90
CA ASN A 96 10.48 -4.07 -5.97
C ASN A 96 10.27 -4.83 -4.65
N GLY A 97 10.36 -4.15 -3.50
CA GLY A 97 10.03 -4.74 -2.21
C GLY A 97 8.61 -5.32 -2.17
N THR A 98 7.65 -4.66 -2.81
CA THR A 98 6.28 -5.17 -2.94
C THR A 98 6.20 -6.39 -3.87
N LEU A 99 6.97 -6.41 -4.97
CA LEU A 99 7.07 -7.57 -5.85
C LEU A 99 7.73 -8.78 -5.15
N GLU A 100 8.82 -8.58 -4.44
CA GLU A 100 9.49 -9.64 -3.67
C GLU A 100 8.61 -10.16 -2.54
N CYS A 101 7.88 -9.26 -1.85
CA CYS A 101 6.84 -9.67 -0.91
C CYS A 101 5.76 -10.53 -1.59
N ALA A 102 5.40 -10.25 -2.83
CA ALA A 102 4.42 -11.07 -3.54
C ALA A 102 4.90 -12.52 -3.74
N PHE A 103 6.15 -12.73 -4.14
CA PHE A 103 6.74 -14.08 -4.24
C PHE A 103 6.80 -14.78 -2.88
N LEU A 104 7.26 -14.07 -1.85
CA LEU A 104 7.36 -14.62 -0.50
C LEU A 104 5.97 -14.95 0.08
N ALA A 105 4.95 -14.15 -0.22
CA ALA A 105 3.58 -14.43 0.15
C ALA A 105 3.05 -15.69 -0.54
N GLN A 106 3.37 -15.92 -1.82
CA GLN A 106 2.99 -17.17 -2.51
C GLN A 106 3.60 -18.42 -1.84
N GLN A 107 4.82 -18.29 -1.31
CA GLN A 107 5.53 -19.39 -0.65
C GLN A 107 5.11 -19.61 0.81
N HIS A 108 4.84 -18.53 1.54
CA HIS A 108 4.69 -18.55 3.00
C HIS A 108 3.32 -18.09 3.50
N GLY A 109 2.42 -17.67 2.60
CA GLY A 109 1.08 -17.19 2.89
C GLY A 109 0.99 -15.66 3.08
N CYS A 110 1.98 -15.03 3.70
CA CYS A 110 2.00 -13.59 3.92
C CYS A 110 3.43 -13.02 3.93
N ALA A 111 3.60 -11.83 3.33
CA ALA A 111 4.79 -10.99 3.45
C ALA A 111 4.38 -9.51 3.41
N MET A 112 5.23 -8.63 3.95
CA MET A 112 4.88 -7.23 4.15
C MET A 112 5.99 -6.28 3.75
N ASN A 113 5.64 -5.11 3.21
CA ASN A 113 6.56 -4.02 2.91
C ASN A 113 6.38 -2.89 3.94
N VAL A 114 7.48 -2.47 4.58
CA VAL A 114 7.46 -1.33 5.54
C VAL A 114 7.14 0.00 4.86
N ALA A 115 7.26 0.07 3.54
CA ALA A 115 6.79 1.17 2.73
C ALA A 115 5.70 0.69 1.75
N GLY A 116 5.71 1.23 0.53
CA GLY A 116 4.75 0.86 -0.51
C GLY A 116 3.35 1.39 -0.25
N GLY A 117 2.37 0.84 -0.96
CA GLY A 117 1.00 1.33 -0.97
C GLY A 117 0.91 2.64 -1.75
N THR A 118 1.69 2.75 -2.82
CA THR A 118 1.83 3.97 -3.62
C THR A 118 0.75 4.05 -4.71
N HIS A 119 -0.50 3.92 -4.28
CA HIS A 119 -1.69 3.70 -5.12
C HIS A 119 -2.12 4.89 -6.01
N HIS A 120 -1.52 6.07 -5.82
CA HIS A 120 -1.85 7.27 -6.59
C HIS A 120 -1.04 7.40 -7.88
N ALA A 121 0.01 6.60 -8.08
CA ALA A 121 0.79 6.65 -9.32
C ALA A 121 -0.01 6.03 -10.48
N PHE A 122 -0.11 6.78 -11.58
CA PHE A 122 -0.76 6.41 -12.83
C PHE A 122 0.26 5.78 -13.79
N PRO A 123 -0.17 5.22 -14.93
CA PRO A 123 0.76 4.76 -15.95
C PRO A 123 1.73 5.87 -16.40
N ASP A 124 1.24 7.10 -16.54
CA ASP A 124 1.93 8.20 -17.22
C ASP A 124 2.39 9.33 -16.29
N ARG A 125 2.12 9.25 -14.98
CA ARG A 125 2.50 10.29 -14.00
C ARG A 125 2.48 9.77 -12.57
N GLY A 126 3.19 10.49 -11.70
CA GLY A 126 3.08 10.35 -10.25
C GLY A 126 2.22 11.46 -9.65
N GLU A 127 1.54 11.16 -8.55
CA GLU A 127 0.80 12.14 -7.75
C GLU A 127 0.60 11.64 -6.32
N GLY A 128 0.26 12.54 -5.38
CA GLY A 128 -0.13 12.15 -4.02
C GLY A 128 0.93 11.33 -3.28
N TYR A 129 2.18 11.78 -3.30
CA TYR A 129 3.32 11.09 -2.67
C TYR A 129 3.72 9.76 -3.34
N CYS A 130 3.17 9.44 -4.52
CA CYS A 130 3.41 8.20 -5.25
C CYS A 130 4.12 8.46 -6.59
N CYS A 131 5.20 7.72 -6.87
CA CYS A 131 5.94 7.80 -8.13
C CYS A 131 5.95 6.49 -8.94
N PHE A 132 5.92 5.34 -8.28
CA PHE A 132 5.64 4.04 -8.90
C PHE A 132 4.40 3.48 -8.23
N ASN A 133 3.53 2.78 -8.94
CA ASN A 133 2.41 2.08 -8.31
C ASN A 133 2.88 0.67 -7.95
N ASP A 134 3.34 0.49 -6.72
CA ASP A 134 4.07 -0.70 -6.30
C ASP A 134 3.22 -1.98 -6.40
N GLN A 135 1.98 -1.94 -5.94
CA GLN A 135 1.06 -3.08 -6.03
C GLN A 135 0.64 -3.36 -7.47
N ALA A 136 0.46 -2.33 -8.30
CA ALA A 136 0.14 -2.54 -9.71
C ALA A 136 1.32 -3.11 -10.52
N VAL A 137 2.54 -2.64 -10.25
CA VAL A 137 3.78 -3.20 -10.81
C VAL A 137 3.90 -4.67 -10.46
N ALA A 138 3.71 -5.02 -9.19
CA ALA A 138 3.75 -6.41 -8.75
C ALA A 138 2.64 -7.25 -9.38
N ALA A 139 1.40 -6.75 -9.42
CA ALA A 139 0.27 -7.45 -10.01
C ALA A 139 0.45 -7.72 -11.52
N ASN A 140 0.86 -6.71 -12.29
CA ASN A 140 1.14 -6.88 -13.73
C ASN A 140 2.25 -7.89 -13.97
N TYR A 141 3.31 -7.89 -13.14
CA TYR A 141 4.35 -8.91 -13.21
C TYR A 141 3.79 -10.33 -12.96
N LEU A 142 3.00 -10.52 -11.90
CA LEU A 142 2.42 -11.83 -11.60
C LEU A 142 1.50 -12.33 -12.73
N LEU A 143 0.74 -11.44 -13.36
CA LEU A 143 -0.15 -11.79 -14.48
C LEU A 143 0.62 -12.13 -15.76
N GLU A 144 1.62 -11.31 -16.12
CA GLU A 144 2.47 -11.50 -17.30
C GLU A 144 3.24 -12.83 -17.23
N HIS A 145 3.70 -13.19 -16.04
CA HIS A 145 4.45 -14.43 -15.80
C HIS A 145 3.58 -15.62 -15.38
N HIS A 146 2.25 -15.49 -15.44
CA HIS A 146 1.29 -16.54 -15.07
C HIS A 146 1.45 -17.10 -13.64
N LEU A 147 1.96 -16.27 -12.73
CA LEU A 147 2.13 -16.61 -11.32
C LEU A 147 0.84 -16.39 -10.52
N ALA A 148 -0.07 -15.57 -11.02
CA ALA A 148 -1.44 -15.43 -10.53
C ALA A 148 -2.40 -15.33 -11.73
N ARG A 149 -3.66 -15.72 -11.54
CA ARG A 149 -4.68 -15.64 -12.62
C ARG A 149 -5.73 -14.59 -12.32
N ARG A 150 -6.05 -14.37 -11.05
CA ARG A 150 -7.04 -13.38 -10.60
C ARG A 150 -6.55 -12.72 -9.32
N ILE A 151 -6.27 -11.42 -9.41
CA ILE A 151 -5.68 -10.65 -8.32
C ILE A 151 -6.73 -9.72 -7.75
N LEU A 152 -6.92 -9.74 -6.44
CA LEU A 152 -7.75 -8.77 -5.74
C LEU A 152 -6.86 -7.74 -5.04
N ILE A 153 -7.04 -6.46 -5.36
CA ILE A 153 -6.43 -5.36 -4.62
C ILE A 153 -7.46 -4.86 -3.61
N VAL A 154 -7.17 -5.04 -2.33
CA VAL A 154 -7.95 -4.52 -1.20
C VAL A 154 -7.28 -3.23 -0.73
N ASP A 155 -7.84 -2.09 -1.13
CA ASP A 155 -7.34 -0.77 -0.79
C ASP A 155 -8.20 -0.14 0.32
N LEU A 156 -7.63 -0.08 1.53
CA LEU A 156 -8.28 0.49 2.72
C LEU A 156 -7.54 1.73 3.25
N ASP A 157 -6.76 2.39 2.39
CA ASP A 157 -6.31 3.77 2.61
C ASP A 157 -7.51 4.73 2.63
N VAL A 158 -7.41 5.85 3.35
CA VAL A 158 -8.50 6.83 3.39
C VAL A 158 -8.67 7.56 2.05
N HIS A 159 -7.64 7.61 1.23
CA HIS A 159 -7.66 8.18 -0.11
C HIS A 159 -8.05 7.11 -1.12
N GLN A 160 -8.75 7.49 -2.19
CA GLN A 160 -9.03 6.52 -3.25
C GLN A 160 -7.72 6.23 -4.01
N GLY A 161 -7.40 4.94 -4.19
CA GLY A 161 -6.33 4.45 -5.08
C GLY A 161 -6.63 4.67 -6.56
N ASN A 162 -6.73 5.94 -6.96
CA ASN A 162 -7.07 6.37 -8.32
C ASN A 162 -6.05 5.93 -9.38
N GLY A 163 -4.75 5.91 -9.06
CA GLY A 163 -3.73 5.39 -9.94
C GLY A 163 -3.95 3.91 -10.22
N THR A 164 -4.18 3.12 -9.18
CA THR A 164 -4.49 1.69 -9.28
C THR A 164 -5.78 1.43 -10.08
N ALA A 165 -6.84 2.19 -9.81
CA ALA A 165 -8.10 2.09 -10.53
C ALA A 165 -7.93 2.41 -12.04
N ALA A 166 -7.12 3.43 -12.36
CA ALA A 166 -6.85 3.80 -13.75
C ALA A 166 -6.00 2.75 -14.49
N ILE A 167 -5.00 2.17 -13.83
CA ILE A 167 -4.13 1.13 -14.41
C ILE A 167 -4.95 -0.11 -14.79
N PHE A 168 -5.85 -0.56 -13.91
CA PHE A 168 -6.58 -1.82 -14.09
C PHE A 168 -7.99 -1.66 -14.68
N ARG A 169 -8.33 -0.46 -15.19
CA ARG A 169 -9.68 -0.16 -15.70
C ARG A 169 -10.18 -1.19 -16.71
N ASP A 170 -9.30 -1.63 -17.61
CA ASP A 170 -9.61 -2.54 -18.71
C ASP A 170 -8.97 -3.94 -18.52
N GLU A 171 -8.55 -4.28 -17.29
CA GLU A 171 -7.92 -5.56 -16.97
C GLU A 171 -8.84 -6.43 -16.10
N PRO A 172 -9.64 -7.34 -16.71
CA PRO A 172 -10.63 -8.12 -15.98
C PRO A 172 -10.03 -9.17 -15.03
N ARG A 173 -8.72 -9.44 -15.10
CA ARG A 173 -8.00 -10.33 -14.17
C ARG A 173 -7.63 -9.64 -12.86
N VAL A 174 -7.87 -8.33 -12.73
CA VAL A 174 -7.66 -7.59 -11.48
C VAL A 174 -8.97 -6.98 -11.00
N PHE A 175 -9.32 -7.25 -9.75
CA PHE A 175 -10.44 -6.60 -9.08
C PHE A 175 -9.90 -5.54 -8.12
N THR A 176 -10.27 -4.28 -8.32
CA THR A 176 -9.89 -3.17 -7.44
C THR A 176 -11.04 -2.85 -6.48
N PHE A 177 -10.84 -3.10 -5.20
CA PHE A 177 -11.79 -2.81 -4.14
C PHE A 177 -11.25 -1.69 -3.25
N SER A 178 -11.93 -0.54 -3.23
CA SER A 178 -11.53 0.62 -2.43
C SER A 178 -12.63 1.05 -1.46
N MET A 179 -12.30 1.18 -0.18
CA MET A 179 -13.13 1.85 0.83
C MET A 179 -12.43 3.12 1.29
N HIS A 180 -12.87 4.27 0.80
CA HIS A 180 -12.17 5.54 0.97
C HIS A 180 -13.11 6.65 1.45
N GLY A 181 -12.56 7.73 2.00
CA GLY A 181 -13.35 8.91 2.33
C GLY A 181 -13.94 9.53 1.07
N GLU A 182 -15.28 9.62 0.99
CA GLU A 182 -16.00 10.16 -0.18
C GLU A 182 -15.50 11.57 -0.53
N ARG A 183 -15.23 12.38 0.50
CA ARG A 183 -14.76 13.76 0.38
C ARG A 183 -13.24 13.93 0.60
N ASN A 184 -12.50 12.84 0.71
CA ASN A 184 -11.03 12.84 0.77
C ASN A 184 -10.41 13.02 -0.62
N TYR A 185 -9.10 13.26 -0.69
CA TYR A 185 -8.36 13.24 -1.95
C TYR A 185 -8.46 11.84 -2.62
N PRO A 186 -8.43 11.74 -3.96
CA PRO A 186 -8.52 12.83 -4.93
C PRO A 186 -9.93 13.44 -5.02
N LEU A 187 -10.02 14.72 -5.42
CA LEU A 187 -11.31 15.41 -5.59
C LEU A 187 -12.14 14.81 -6.73
N ARG A 188 -11.48 14.35 -7.79
CA ARG A 188 -12.09 13.59 -8.88
C ARG A 188 -11.73 12.13 -8.68
N LYS A 189 -12.73 11.32 -8.35
CA LYS A 189 -12.56 9.87 -8.23
C LYS A 189 -12.40 9.23 -9.59
N GLU A 190 -11.54 8.22 -9.66
CA GLU A 190 -11.52 7.25 -10.75
C GLU A 190 -12.57 6.15 -10.47
N ARG A 191 -12.71 5.20 -11.39
CA ARG A 191 -13.65 4.08 -11.24
C ARG A 191 -12.88 2.79 -11.02
N SER A 192 -12.99 2.24 -9.81
CA SER A 192 -12.52 0.91 -9.45
C SER A 192 -13.56 -0.16 -9.84
N SER A 193 -13.25 -1.43 -9.61
CA SER A 193 -14.24 -2.52 -9.72
C SER A 193 -15.36 -2.37 -8.67
N LEU A 194 -14.99 -1.97 -7.45
CA LEU A 194 -15.92 -1.55 -6.41
C LEU A 194 -15.34 -0.40 -5.58
N ASP A 195 -16.03 0.74 -5.60
CA ASP A 195 -15.75 1.89 -4.75
C ASP A 195 -16.84 2.03 -3.69
N ILE A 196 -16.43 2.14 -2.42
CA ILE A 196 -17.31 2.46 -1.29
C ILE A 196 -16.88 3.80 -0.71
N GLY A 197 -17.64 4.85 -1.05
CA GLY A 197 -17.48 6.19 -0.52
C GLY A 197 -17.95 6.29 0.93
N LEU A 198 -17.02 6.54 1.84
CA LEU A 198 -17.27 6.61 3.28
C LEU A 198 -17.54 8.07 3.71
N PRO A 199 -18.60 8.33 4.49
CA PRO A 199 -18.89 9.67 4.98
C PRO A 199 -17.86 10.14 6.02
N ASP A 200 -17.65 11.47 6.06
CA ASP A 200 -16.82 12.12 7.07
C ASP A 200 -17.26 11.71 8.49
N GLY A 201 -16.30 11.46 9.37
CA GLY A 201 -16.54 11.08 10.76
C GLY A 201 -17.04 9.64 10.97
N MET A 202 -17.00 8.78 9.94
CA MET A 202 -17.32 7.36 10.11
C MET A 202 -16.48 6.73 11.23
N THR A 203 -17.13 5.87 12.04
CA THR A 203 -16.53 5.17 13.18
C THR A 203 -16.46 3.66 12.93
N ASP A 204 -15.89 2.94 13.88
CA ASP A 204 -15.46 1.53 13.75
C ASP A 204 -16.57 0.57 13.26
N ALA A 205 -17.71 0.52 13.94
CA ALA A 205 -18.75 -0.47 13.67
C ALA A 205 -19.30 -0.42 12.23
N PRO A 206 -19.78 0.72 11.70
CA PRO A 206 -20.26 0.79 10.33
C PRO A 206 -19.15 0.55 9.29
N TYR A 207 -17.92 0.99 9.57
CA TYR A 207 -16.78 0.72 8.69
C TYR A 207 -16.50 -0.78 8.58
N LEU A 208 -16.38 -1.47 9.72
CA LEU A 208 -16.13 -2.90 9.77
C LEU A 208 -17.29 -3.72 9.19
N GLN A 209 -18.53 -3.25 9.35
CA GLN A 209 -19.69 -3.88 8.73
C GLN A 209 -19.57 -3.87 7.20
N LEU A 210 -19.28 -2.71 6.59
CA LEU A 210 -19.11 -2.60 5.14
C LEU A 210 -18.00 -3.52 4.62
N LEU A 211 -16.87 -3.59 5.33
CA LEU A 211 -15.78 -4.49 4.97
C LEU A 211 -16.22 -5.97 5.02
N ARG A 212 -16.92 -6.36 6.10
CA ARG A 212 -17.39 -7.74 6.33
C ARG A 212 -18.47 -8.18 5.34
N GLU A 213 -19.23 -7.24 4.79
CA GLU A 213 -20.23 -7.50 3.75
C GLU A 213 -19.59 -7.65 2.36
N ASN A 214 -18.61 -6.80 2.03
CA ASN A 214 -18.09 -6.70 0.67
C ASN A 214 -16.94 -7.68 0.39
N LEU A 215 -15.97 -7.84 1.29
CA LEU A 215 -14.79 -8.66 1.01
C LEU A 215 -15.15 -10.14 0.70
N PRO A 216 -16.00 -10.83 1.49
CA PRO A 216 -16.41 -12.20 1.18
C PRO A 216 -17.17 -12.29 -0.15
N ARG A 217 -18.09 -11.35 -0.41
CA ARG A 217 -18.88 -11.32 -1.65
C ARG A 217 -17.99 -11.16 -2.88
N ILE A 218 -16.97 -10.30 -2.81
CA ILE A 218 -15.98 -10.16 -3.89
C ILE A 218 -15.23 -11.48 -4.08
N ALA A 219 -14.73 -12.08 -3.01
CA ALA A 219 -13.98 -13.33 -3.11
C ALA A 219 -14.82 -14.50 -3.65
N ASP A 220 -16.10 -14.60 -3.28
CA ASP A 220 -17.00 -15.65 -3.76
C ASP A 220 -17.27 -15.51 -5.27
N THR A 221 -17.37 -14.28 -5.76
CA THR A 221 -17.72 -13.98 -7.17
C THR A 221 -16.49 -13.93 -8.08
N PHE A 222 -15.46 -13.21 -7.66
CA PHE A 222 -14.22 -13.01 -8.41
C PHE A 222 -13.21 -14.14 -8.23
N GLN A 223 -13.26 -14.85 -7.09
CA GLN A 223 -12.38 -15.98 -6.78
C GLN A 223 -10.88 -15.67 -6.97
N PRO A 224 -10.32 -14.66 -6.27
CA PRO A 224 -8.90 -14.31 -6.41
C PRO A 224 -8.00 -15.45 -5.93
N ASP A 225 -6.88 -15.66 -6.63
CA ASP A 225 -5.80 -16.54 -6.19
C ASP A 225 -4.59 -15.79 -5.63
N PHE A 226 -4.64 -14.45 -5.58
CA PHE A 226 -3.69 -13.60 -4.88
C PHE A 226 -4.35 -12.31 -4.40
N ILE A 227 -3.95 -11.80 -3.22
CA ILE A 227 -4.42 -10.51 -2.69
C ILE A 227 -3.23 -9.56 -2.47
N PHE A 228 -3.36 -8.33 -2.96
CA PHE A 228 -2.59 -7.20 -2.44
C PHE A 228 -3.45 -6.43 -1.44
N TYR A 229 -2.91 -6.18 -0.25
CA TYR A 229 -3.62 -5.43 0.79
C TYR A 229 -2.89 -4.13 1.10
N LEU A 230 -3.55 -3.00 0.90
CA LEU A 230 -3.06 -1.69 1.29
C LEU A 230 -3.67 -1.31 2.65
N SER A 231 -2.85 -1.37 3.70
CA SER A 231 -3.25 -1.21 5.10
C SER A 231 -2.97 0.22 5.62
N GLY A 232 -3.42 1.24 4.88
CA GLY A 232 -3.28 2.66 5.26
C GLY A 232 -3.83 2.94 6.65
N VAL A 233 -3.12 3.71 7.47
CA VAL A 233 -3.59 4.09 8.83
C VAL A 233 -4.10 5.52 8.89
N ASP A 234 -4.22 6.19 7.74
CA ASP A 234 -4.82 7.52 7.64
C ASP A 234 -6.35 7.54 7.75
N ILE A 235 -6.97 6.38 8.00
CA ILE A 235 -8.36 6.27 8.44
C ILE A 235 -8.56 6.65 9.92
N LEU A 236 -7.47 6.76 10.69
CA LEU A 236 -7.54 7.04 12.13
C LEU A 236 -8.15 8.41 12.41
N LYS A 237 -8.90 8.51 13.51
CA LYS A 237 -9.43 9.78 14.03
C LYS A 237 -8.34 10.84 14.27
N THR A 238 -7.12 10.41 14.55
CA THR A 238 -5.96 11.28 14.82
C THR A 238 -5.26 11.77 13.56
N ASP A 239 -5.63 11.24 12.39
CA ASP A 239 -5.02 11.57 11.12
C ASP A 239 -5.33 13.02 10.70
N GLN A 240 -4.36 13.68 10.06
CA GLN A 240 -4.50 15.07 9.62
C GLN A 240 -4.97 15.21 8.17
N LEU A 241 -4.83 14.16 7.36
CA LEU A 241 -5.22 14.13 5.95
C LEU A 241 -6.51 13.33 5.74
N GLY A 242 -6.78 12.34 6.58
CA GLY A 242 -8.06 11.62 6.66
C GLY A 242 -9.21 12.43 7.25
N ARG A 243 -10.45 12.07 6.90
CA ARG A 243 -11.68 12.64 7.48
C ARG A 243 -12.54 11.62 8.23
N LEU A 244 -12.06 10.40 8.38
CA LEU A 244 -12.74 9.36 9.15
C LEU A 244 -12.41 9.51 10.64
N ALA A 245 -13.15 8.80 11.48
CA ALA A 245 -12.98 8.81 12.93
C ALA A 245 -12.75 7.39 13.48
N ILE A 246 -12.03 6.55 12.73
CA ILE A 246 -11.73 5.18 13.15
C ILE A 246 -10.78 5.19 14.34
N SER A 247 -11.09 4.41 15.37
CA SER A 247 -10.21 4.23 16.51
C SER A 247 -9.02 3.33 16.14
N ARG A 248 -7.98 3.34 16.96
CA ARG A 248 -6.84 2.43 16.78
C ARG A 248 -7.28 0.96 16.85
N ASP A 249 -8.22 0.63 17.73
CA ASP A 249 -8.73 -0.74 17.85
C ASP A 249 -9.60 -1.12 16.65
N GLY A 250 -10.37 -0.18 16.10
CA GLY A 250 -11.10 -0.37 14.84
C GLY A 250 -10.17 -0.61 13.65
N CYS A 251 -9.07 0.14 13.56
CA CYS A 251 -8.02 -0.05 12.55
C CYS A 251 -7.34 -1.43 12.71
N ARG A 252 -7.01 -1.83 13.93
CA ARG A 252 -6.47 -3.16 14.23
C ARG A 252 -7.46 -4.28 13.86
N GLU A 253 -8.75 -4.11 14.15
CA GLU A 253 -9.78 -5.10 13.83
C GLU A 253 -10.03 -5.21 12.32
N ARG A 254 -9.92 -4.11 11.57
CA ARG A 254 -9.91 -4.13 10.11
C ARG A 254 -8.78 -5.03 9.60
N ASP A 255 -7.55 -4.78 10.05
CA ASP A 255 -6.37 -5.53 9.62
C ASP A 255 -6.50 -7.02 10.00
N ARG A 256 -6.95 -7.30 11.23
CA ARG A 256 -7.20 -8.67 11.71
C ARG A 256 -8.19 -9.39 10.82
N TYR A 257 -9.28 -8.72 10.43
CA TYR A 257 -10.30 -9.30 9.57
C TYR A 257 -9.76 -9.66 8.18
N VAL A 258 -9.07 -8.73 7.51
CA VAL A 258 -8.50 -8.98 6.16
C VAL A 258 -7.46 -10.10 6.20
N LEU A 259 -6.53 -10.06 7.16
CA LEU A 259 -5.48 -11.07 7.29
C LEU A 259 -6.05 -12.45 7.64
N SER A 260 -7.01 -12.51 8.56
CA SER A 260 -7.69 -13.77 8.92
C SER A 260 -8.51 -14.32 7.75
N PHE A 261 -9.13 -13.45 6.95
CA PHE A 261 -9.82 -13.82 5.73
C PHE A 261 -8.87 -14.50 4.74
N CYS A 262 -7.73 -13.86 4.43
CA CYS A 262 -6.73 -14.42 3.52
C CYS A 262 -6.22 -15.78 4.03
N ARG A 263 -5.89 -15.87 5.32
CA ARG A 263 -5.41 -17.11 5.95
C ARG A 263 -6.45 -18.23 5.90
N LYS A 264 -7.71 -17.93 6.24
CA LYS A 264 -8.82 -18.90 6.25
C LYS A 264 -9.09 -19.47 4.86
N HIS A 265 -9.00 -18.64 3.83
CA HIS A 265 -9.26 -19.03 2.45
C HIS A 265 -8.01 -19.56 1.72
N GLY A 266 -6.84 -19.55 2.37
CA GLY A 266 -5.59 -20.01 1.78
C GLY A 266 -5.10 -19.14 0.63
N ILE A 267 -5.48 -17.85 0.61
CA ILE A 267 -5.10 -16.90 -0.45
C ILE A 267 -3.85 -16.16 0.00
N PRO A 268 -2.73 -16.24 -0.74
CA PRO A 268 -1.52 -15.47 -0.46
C PRO A 268 -1.80 -13.96 -0.42
N VAL A 269 -1.18 -13.27 0.54
CA VAL A 269 -1.33 -11.82 0.68
C VAL A 269 -0.01 -11.08 0.85
N ALA A 270 0.23 -10.09 -0.02
CA ALA A 270 1.29 -9.10 0.16
C ALA A 270 0.69 -7.80 0.69
N VAL A 271 1.22 -7.31 1.81
CA VAL A 271 0.70 -6.11 2.48
C VAL A 271 1.66 -4.94 2.29
N SER A 272 1.13 -3.77 1.91
CA SER A 272 1.86 -2.51 1.91
C SER A 272 1.19 -1.50 2.83
N MET A 273 1.99 -0.60 3.40
CA MET A 273 1.51 0.27 4.46
C MET A 273 0.68 1.48 4.02
N GLY A 274 0.98 2.09 2.87
CA GLY A 274 0.23 3.26 2.40
C GLY A 274 0.32 4.50 3.31
N GLY A 275 -0.79 5.22 3.41
CA GLY A 275 -0.93 6.48 4.14
C GLY A 275 -0.93 6.36 5.65
N GLY A 276 -0.76 7.51 6.31
CA GLY A 276 -0.70 7.65 7.76
C GLY A 276 0.04 8.92 8.13
N TYR A 277 -0.67 9.89 8.71
CA TYR A 277 -0.27 11.29 8.88
C TYR A 277 -0.79 11.89 10.21
N SER A 278 -1.02 11.05 11.22
CA SER A 278 -1.40 11.52 12.56
C SER A 278 -0.36 12.45 13.16
N ARG A 279 -0.81 13.49 13.88
CA ARG A 279 0.08 14.52 14.45
C ARG A 279 1.16 13.95 15.35
N ARG A 280 0.84 12.92 16.15
CA ARG A 280 1.83 12.23 16.97
C ARG A 280 2.34 11.02 16.20
N ILE A 281 3.65 10.98 15.99
CA ILE A 281 4.30 9.86 15.28
C ILE A 281 4.02 8.50 15.92
N ALA A 282 3.89 8.45 17.25
CA ALA A 282 3.56 7.24 17.99
C ALA A 282 2.20 6.63 17.59
N ASP A 283 1.22 7.46 17.20
CA ASP A 283 -0.09 6.95 16.74
C ASP A 283 0.04 6.22 15.39
N ILE A 284 0.91 6.72 14.50
CA ILE A 284 1.22 6.11 13.20
C ILE A 284 2.00 4.82 13.39
N VAL A 285 3.09 4.87 14.17
CA VAL A 285 3.99 3.74 14.42
C VAL A 285 3.23 2.59 15.05
N GLU A 286 2.46 2.86 16.10
CA GLU A 286 1.70 1.83 16.81
C GLU A 286 0.59 1.23 15.93
N ALA A 287 -0.12 2.04 15.14
CA ALA A 287 -1.16 1.53 14.26
C ALA A 287 -0.60 0.59 13.18
N HIS A 288 0.51 0.96 12.52
CA HIS A 288 1.14 0.06 11.57
C HIS A 288 1.80 -1.15 12.23
N ALA A 289 2.45 -0.98 13.40
CA ALA A 289 3.04 -2.09 14.14
C ALA A 289 1.98 -3.16 14.49
N ASN A 290 0.74 -2.74 14.80
CA ASN A 290 -0.37 -3.68 14.99
C ASN A 290 -0.63 -4.56 13.77
N THR A 291 -0.53 -4.04 12.55
CA THR A 291 -0.67 -4.84 11.32
C THR A 291 0.41 -5.93 11.24
N PHE A 292 1.67 -5.60 11.51
CA PHE A 292 2.78 -6.58 11.51
C PHE A 292 2.63 -7.64 12.60
N ARG A 293 2.26 -7.23 13.82
CA ARG A 293 1.98 -8.15 14.93
C ARG A 293 0.89 -9.15 14.56
N LEU A 294 -0.20 -8.66 13.95
CA LEU A 294 -1.31 -9.50 13.50
C LEU A 294 -0.88 -10.46 12.40
N ALA A 295 -0.10 -10.01 11.41
CA ALA A 295 0.38 -10.87 10.35
C ALA A 295 1.28 -11.99 10.90
N GLN A 296 2.17 -11.66 11.85
CA GLN A 296 2.96 -12.66 12.57
C GLN A 296 2.06 -13.63 13.35
N GLU A 297 1.13 -13.14 14.19
CA GLU A 297 0.20 -13.95 15.01
C GLU A 297 -0.68 -14.90 14.17
N ILE A 298 -1.17 -14.45 13.02
CA ILE A 298 -2.16 -15.18 12.21
C ILE A 298 -1.51 -16.22 11.29
N PHE A 299 -0.30 -15.93 10.78
CA PHE A 299 0.34 -16.79 9.77
C PHE A 299 1.47 -17.68 10.33
N PHE A 300 2.12 -17.33 11.46
CA PHE A 300 3.39 -17.94 11.89
C PHE A 300 3.53 -18.16 13.39
#